data_AF-A0A4V0X541-F1
#
_entry.id   AF-A0A4V0X541-F1
#
_cell.length_a   1.000
_cell.length_b   1.000
_cell.length_c   1.000
_cell.angle_alpha   90.00
_cell.angle_beta   90.00
_cell.angle_gamma   90.00
#
_symmetry.space_group_name_H-M   'P 1'
#
loop_
_entity.id
_entity.type
_entity.pdbx_description
1 polymer ?
#
loop_
_entity_poly.entity_id
_entity_poly.type
_entity_poly.pdbx_seq_one_letter_code
_entity_poly.pdbx_strand_id
1 'polypeptide(L)'
;MKTGISYIIPIFIFLLTNPLVVYPQKREKMDGALRAFIETPFMQKFKDLRLESENLVLTFKENKQNYSAAEINRVKTAYQKTVDKFNAQLLDIKADFMNERKLQYIQDFPEDYTSGLTSDINDLTSFYQSNLQLTIQDVTDATVDGNSLLSLVAELAKLVPGMVTSISELRSSVKKFEDTYLEEKLIGPHKFKSWDEINY
;
A
#
# COMPACT_ATOMS: atom_id res chain seq x y z
N MET A 1 84.77 -15.87 -7.82
CA MET A 1 83.68 -15.44 -8.72
C MET A 1 82.38 -16.01 -8.19
N LYS A 2 81.38 -15.14 -7.97
CA LYS A 2 80.10 -15.43 -7.32
C LYS A 2 79.16 -16.12 -8.31
N THR A 3 78.67 -17.32 -8.00
CA THR A 3 77.55 -17.95 -8.71
C THR A 3 76.30 -17.81 -7.85
N GLY A 4 75.38 -16.97 -8.32
CA GLY A 4 74.13 -16.62 -7.66
C GLY A 4 73.09 -17.74 -7.77
N ILE A 5 72.37 -17.96 -6.68
CA ILE A 5 71.23 -18.86 -6.60
C ILE A 5 70.00 -18.07 -7.06
N SER A 6 69.44 -18.43 -8.22
CA SER A 6 68.18 -17.87 -8.74
C SER A 6 67.00 -18.61 -8.11
N TYR A 7 66.22 -17.93 -7.28
CA TYR A 7 64.94 -18.43 -6.79
C TYR A 7 63.84 -18.09 -7.79
N ILE A 8 63.30 -19.09 -8.48
CA ILE A 8 62.08 -18.99 -9.28
C ILE A 8 60.90 -19.10 -8.30
N ILE A 9 60.23 -17.98 -8.04
CA ILE A 9 58.97 -17.94 -7.29
C ILE A 9 57.84 -18.32 -8.26
N PRO A 10 57.06 -19.39 -8.02
CA PRO A 10 55.87 -19.64 -8.80
C PRO A 10 54.77 -18.64 -8.41
N ILE A 11 54.37 -17.78 -9.35
CA ILE A 11 53.21 -16.90 -9.23
C ILE A 11 51.97 -17.80 -9.24
N PHE A 12 51.37 -17.99 -8.06
CA PHE A 12 50.05 -18.57 -7.91
C PHE A 12 49.02 -17.55 -8.40
N ILE A 13 48.52 -17.73 -9.62
CA ILE A 13 47.38 -16.97 -10.14
C ILE A 13 46.14 -17.43 -9.37
N PHE A 14 45.73 -16.67 -8.37
CA PHE A 14 44.44 -16.82 -7.70
C PHE A 14 43.35 -16.37 -8.68
N LEU A 15 42.69 -17.32 -9.32
CA LEU A 15 41.43 -17.10 -10.05
C LEU A 15 40.38 -16.64 -9.03
N LEU A 16 40.18 -15.32 -8.93
CA LEU A 16 39.03 -14.73 -8.28
C LEU A 16 37.78 -15.18 -9.04
N THR A 17 37.14 -16.23 -8.54
CA THR A 17 35.76 -16.56 -8.88
C THR A 17 34.89 -15.45 -8.32
N ASN A 18 34.66 -14.41 -9.13
CA ASN A 18 33.55 -13.49 -8.87
C ASN A 18 32.28 -14.35 -8.80
N PRO A 19 31.56 -14.40 -7.66
CA PRO A 19 30.24 -14.98 -7.68
C PRO A 19 29.41 -14.10 -8.61
N LEU A 20 29.02 -14.66 -9.75
CA LEU A 20 28.02 -14.09 -10.64
C LEU A 20 26.87 -13.58 -9.77
N VAL A 21 26.59 -12.28 -9.85
CA VAL A 21 25.46 -11.64 -9.18
C VAL A 21 24.20 -12.16 -9.86
N VAL A 22 23.66 -13.29 -9.41
CA VAL A 22 22.38 -13.88 -9.84
C VAL A 22 21.20 -13.13 -9.18
N TYR A 23 21.27 -11.80 -9.10
CA TYR A 23 20.28 -10.96 -8.43
C TYR A 23 19.50 -9.93 -9.29
N PRO A 24 19.90 -9.52 -10.52
CA PRO A 24 19.15 -8.48 -11.24
C PRO A 24 17.79 -8.99 -11.75
N GLN A 25 17.73 -10.22 -12.27
CA GLN A 25 16.52 -10.73 -12.94
C GLN A 25 15.34 -11.02 -12.00
N LYS A 26 15.61 -11.44 -10.75
CA LYS A 26 14.55 -11.68 -9.74
C LYS A 26 13.93 -10.35 -9.29
N ARG A 27 14.77 -9.33 -9.04
CA ARG A 27 14.32 -7.99 -8.64
C ARG A 27 13.53 -7.32 -9.74
N GLU A 28 13.99 -7.40 -10.99
CA GLU A 28 13.29 -6.85 -12.15
C GLU A 28 11.89 -7.45 -12.35
N LYS A 29 11.73 -8.78 -12.19
CA LYS A 29 10.41 -9.43 -12.23
C LYS A 29 9.50 -8.99 -11.09
N MET A 30 10.05 -8.83 -9.88
CA MET A 30 9.31 -8.31 -8.72
C MET A 30 8.86 -6.86 -8.95
N ASP A 31 9.74 -6.03 -9.50
CA ASP A 31 9.44 -4.63 -9.86
C ASP A 31 8.34 -4.54 -10.90
N GLY A 32 8.41 -5.36 -11.96
CA GLY A 32 7.38 -5.40 -13.00
C GLY A 32 6.02 -5.85 -12.44
N ALA A 33 5.99 -6.92 -11.66
CA ALA A 33 4.75 -7.47 -11.11
C ALA A 33 4.09 -6.53 -10.08
N LEU A 34 4.88 -5.94 -9.16
CA LEU A 34 4.35 -4.99 -8.20
C LEU A 34 3.89 -3.70 -8.88
N ARG A 35 4.61 -3.22 -9.90
CA ARG A 35 4.19 -2.05 -10.69
C ARG A 35 2.85 -2.30 -11.37
N ALA A 36 2.67 -3.45 -12.02
CA ALA A 36 1.40 -3.81 -12.66
C ALA A 36 0.23 -3.80 -11.66
N PHE A 37 0.45 -4.29 -10.43
CA PHE A 37 -0.54 -4.20 -9.35
C PHE A 37 -0.84 -2.76 -8.93
N ILE A 38 0.20 -1.93 -8.72
CA ILE A 38 0.05 -0.51 -8.32
C ILE A 38 -0.66 0.32 -9.40
N GLU A 39 -0.47 -0.03 -10.67
CA GLU A 39 -1.10 0.64 -11.81
C GLU A 39 -2.56 0.21 -12.05
N THR A 40 -3.08 -0.74 -11.27
CA THR A 40 -4.48 -1.14 -11.37
C THR A 40 -5.44 0.01 -11.08
N PRO A 41 -6.63 0.03 -11.71
CA PRO A 41 -7.67 1.01 -11.39
C PRO A 41 -8.02 1.05 -9.89
N PHE A 42 -8.00 -0.10 -9.21
CA PHE A 42 -8.21 -0.17 -7.77
C PHE A 42 -7.17 0.65 -7.00
N MET A 43 -5.88 0.45 -7.27
CA MET A 43 -4.82 1.16 -6.56
C MET A 43 -4.78 2.65 -6.90
N GLN A 44 -5.13 3.03 -8.13
CA GLN A 44 -5.31 4.45 -8.48
C GLN A 44 -6.47 5.07 -7.69
N LYS A 45 -7.61 4.38 -7.62
CA LYS A 45 -8.78 4.84 -6.84
C LYS A 45 -8.48 4.89 -5.34
N PHE A 46 -7.70 3.95 -4.82
CA PHE A 46 -7.26 3.93 -3.42
C PHE A 46 -6.37 5.13 -3.11
N LYS A 47 -5.48 5.49 -4.03
CA LYS A 47 -4.66 6.70 -3.96
C LYS A 47 -5.52 7.97 -4.00
N ASP A 48 -6.51 8.04 -4.90
CA ASP A 48 -7.43 9.18 -4.97
C ASP A 48 -8.20 9.36 -3.66
N LEU A 49 -8.72 8.27 -3.11
CA LEU A 49 -9.41 8.26 -1.82
C LEU A 49 -8.50 8.77 -0.69
N ARG A 50 -7.24 8.34 -0.68
CA ARG A 50 -6.24 8.82 0.27
C ARG A 50 -6.04 10.33 0.15
N LEU A 51 -5.76 10.81 -1.06
CA LEU A 51 -5.50 12.22 -1.32
C LEU A 51 -6.69 13.09 -0.92
N GLU A 52 -7.89 12.69 -1.29
CA GLU A 52 -9.11 13.41 -0.94
C GLU A 52 -9.36 13.38 0.58
N SER A 53 -9.06 12.27 1.27
CA SER A 53 -9.20 12.16 2.73
C SER A 53 -8.19 13.04 3.46
N GLU A 54 -6.96 13.13 2.95
CA GLU A 54 -5.93 14.03 3.48
C GLU A 54 -6.30 15.51 3.23
N ASN A 55 -6.86 15.80 2.05
CA ASN A 55 -7.32 17.15 1.69
C ASN A 55 -8.49 17.61 2.57
N LEU A 56 -9.45 16.74 2.84
CA LEU A 56 -10.54 16.97 3.79
C LEU A 56 -10.02 17.43 5.16
N VAL A 57 -8.98 16.77 5.68
CA VAL A 57 -8.35 17.14 6.95
C VAL A 57 -7.64 18.48 6.84
N LEU A 58 -6.94 18.76 5.74
CA LEU A 58 -6.33 20.07 5.52
C LEU A 58 -7.38 21.19 5.54
N THR A 59 -8.45 21.07 4.76
CA THR A 59 -9.55 22.04 4.73
C THR A 59 -10.20 22.21 6.10
N PHE A 60 -10.41 21.11 6.85
CA PHE A 60 -10.92 21.21 8.22
C PHE A 60 -9.95 21.97 9.14
N LYS A 61 -8.64 21.70 9.04
CA LYS A 61 -7.61 22.38 9.84
C LYS A 61 -7.49 23.87 9.51
N GLU A 62 -7.76 24.28 8.26
CA GLU A 62 -7.75 25.69 7.85
C GLU A 62 -8.86 26.50 8.53
N ASN A 63 -9.95 25.81 8.87
CA ASN A 63 -11.14 26.39 9.47
C ASN A 63 -11.26 26.05 10.96
N LYS A 64 -10.22 25.45 11.58
CA LYS A 64 -10.30 24.93 12.96
C LYS A 64 -10.65 25.97 14.01
N GLN A 65 -10.31 27.24 13.77
CA GLN A 65 -10.66 28.37 14.65
C GLN A 65 -12.17 28.58 14.78
N ASN A 66 -12.97 28.03 13.86
CA ASN A 66 -14.43 28.10 13.88
C ASN A 66 -15.05 27.01 14.76
N TYR A 67 -14.25 26.06 15.26
CA TYR A 67 -14.73 24.91 16.01
C TYR A 67 -14.15 24.88 17.42
N SER A 68 -14.92 24.34 18.36
CA SER A 68 -14.47 24.08 19.72
C SER A 68 -13.41 22.97 19.75
N ALA A 69 -12.62 22.92 20.82
CA ALA A 69 -11.65 21.84 21.03
C ALA A 69 -12.29 20.44 21.05
N ALA A 70 -13.53 20.34 21.54
CA ALA A 70 -14.28 19.10 21.56
C ALA A 70 -14.65 18.63 20.14
N GLU A 71 -15.14 19.54 19.29
CA GLU A 71 -15.47 19.27 17.89
C GLU A 71 -14.24 18.87 17.07
N ILE A 72 -13.13 19.60 17.24
CA ILE A 72 -11.85 19.25 16.61
C ILE A 72 -11.43 17.83 17.01
N ASN A 73 -11.53 17.48 18.29
CA ASN A 73 -11.18 16.14 18.77
C ASN A 73 -12.13 15.04 18.23
N ARG A 74 -13.42 15.34 18.03
CA ARG A 74 -14.36 14.40 17.40
C ARG A 74 -13.93 14.09 15.97
N VAL A 75 -13.66 15.11 15.17
CA VAL A 75 -13.23 14.93 13.77
C VAL A 75 -11.87 14.23 13.71
N LYS A 76 -10.90 14.64 14.54
CA LYS A 76 -9.58 13.95 14.65
C LYS A 76 -9.74 12.47 14.93
N THR A 77 -10.58 12.11 15.90
CA THR A 77 -10.81 10.72 16.29
C THR A 77 -11.51 9.93 15.18
N ALA A 78 -12.53 10.51 14.55
CA ALA A 78 -13.24 9.87 13.44
C ALA A 78 -12.30 9.64 12.25
N TYR A 79 -11.49 10.63 11.90
CA TYR A 79 -10.48 10.50 10.84
C TYR A 79 -9.47 9.41 11.15
N GLN A 80 -8.88 9.43 12.35
CA GLN A 80 -7.84 8.45 12.72
C GLN A 80 -8.36 7.01 12.64
N LYS A 81 -9.56 6.75 13.18
CA LYS A 81 -10.17 5.41 13.10
C LYS A 81 -10.41 4.95 11.66
N THR A 82 -10.73 5.89 10.77
CA THR A 82 -10.95 5.61 9.34
C THR A 82 -9.64 5.26 8.66
N VAL A 83 -8.61 6.09 8.88
CA VAL A 83 -7.24 5.85 8.40
C VAL A 83 -6.69 4.50 8.88
N ASP A 84 -6.88 4.16 10.15
CA ASP A 84 -6.40 2.90 10.72
C ASP A 84 -7.00 1.70 10.00
N LYS A 85 -8.27 1.76 9.62
CA LYS A 85 -8.94 0.68 8.87
C LYS A 85 -8.49 0.58 7.42
N PHE A 86 -8.36 1.70 6.71
CA PHE A 86 -7.83 1.66 5.34
C PHE A 86 -6.37 1.19 5.29
N ASN A 87 -5.56 1.61 6.27
CA ASN A 87 -4.18 1.15 6.39
C ASN A 87 -4.10 -0.32 6.77
N ALA A 88 -4.99 -0.83 7.63
CA ALA A 88 -5.09 -2.25 7.93
C ALA A 88 -5.38 -3.07 6.66
N GLN A 89 -6.33 -2.64 5.83
CA GLN A 89 -6.62 -3.31 4.56
C GLN A 89 -5.41 -3.37 3.62
N LEU A 90 -4.64 -2.28 3.53
CA LEU A 90 -3.41 -2.25 2.72
C LEU A 90 -2.32 -3.18 3.30
N LEU A 91 -2.23 -3.27 4.63
CA LEU A 91 -1.32 -4.18 5.31
C LEU A 91 -1.72 -5.64 5.13
N ASP A 92 -3.02 -5.95 5.08
CA ASP A 92 -3.53 -7.30 4.81
C ASP A 92 -3.18 -7.73 3.37
N ILE A 93 -3.34 -6.84 2.39
CA ILE A 93 -2.87 -7.08 1.01
C ILE A 93 -1.36 -7.33 0.97
N LYS A 94 -0.56 -6.56 1.72
CA LYS A 94 0.88 -6.79 1.87
C LYS A 94 1.17 -8.17 2.47
N ALA A 95 0.46 -8.55 3.53
CA ALA A 95 0.64 -9.85 4.18
C ALA A 95 0.36 -11.00 3.21
N ASP A 96 -0.66 -10.85 2.35
CA ASP A 96 -0.99 -11.81 1.31
C ASP A 96 0.15 -11.93 0.29
N PHE A 97 0.77 -10.82 -0.13
CA PHE A 97 1.92 -10.82 -1.06
C PHE A 97 3.20 -11.45 -0.48
N MET A 98 3.32 -11.48 0.84
CA MET A 98 4.43 -12.13 1.55
C MET A 98 4.20 -13.64 1.74
N ASN A 99 2.97 -14.12 1.51
CA ASN A 99 2.58 -15.50 1.76
C ASN A 99 2.35 -16.26 0.45
N GLU A 100 3.30 -17.13 0.10
CA GLU A 100 3.23 -17.97 -1.10
C GLU A 100 1.95 -18.83 -1.17
N ARG A 101 1.49 -19.39 -0.04
CA ARG A 101 0.28 -20.22 -0.04
C ARG A 101 -0.96 -19.38 -0.30
N LYS A 102 -0.98 -18.15 0.22
CA LYS A 102 -2.10 -17.22 0.00
C LYS A 102 -2.14 -16.75 -1.45
N LEU A 103 -1.00 -16.37 -2.03
CA LEU A 103 -0.92 -16.05 -3.46
C LEU A 103 -1.35 -17.23 -4.34
N GLN A 104 -0.97 -18.46 -3.98
CA GLN A 104 -1.46 -19.66 -4.68
C GLN A 104 -2.98 -19.81 -4.53
N TYR A 105 -3.52 -19.65 -3.33
CA TYR A 105 -4.96 -19.68 -3.09
C TYR A 105 -5.71 -18.63 -3.94
N ILE A 106 -5.20 -17.41 -4.05
CA ILE A 106 -5.82 -16.36 -4.88
C ILE A 106 -5.84 -16.75 -6.35
N GLN A 107 -4.77 -17.39 -6.83
CA GLN A 107 -4.69 -17.91 -8.20
C GLN A 107 -5.68 -19.07 -8.44
N ASP A 108 -5.80 -19.99 -7.49
CA ASP A 108 -6.63 -21.19 -7.62
C ASP A 108 -8.13 -20.90 -7.37
N PHE A 109 -8.43 -19.92 -6.51
CA PHE A 109 -9.77 -19.55 -6.04
C PHE A 109 -10.00 -18.02 -6.11
N PRO A 110 -9.89 -17.40 -7.30
CA PRO A 110 -9.98 -15.94 -7.45
C PRO A 110 -11.37 -15.40 -7.08
N GLU A 111 -12.44 -16.18 -7.30
CA GLU A 111 -13.80 -15.77 -6.96
C GLU A 111 -14.00 -15.67 -5.44
N ASP A 112 -13.52 -16.66 -4.68
CA ASP A 112 -13.61 -16.66 -3.21
C ASP A 112 -12.86 -15.47 -2.61
N TYR A 113 -11.64 -15.21 -3.11
CA TYR A 113 -10.86 -14.06 -2.66
C TYR A 113 -11.50 -12.73 -3.07
N THR A 114 -12.04 -12.64 -4.28
CA THR A 114 -12.80 -11.47 -4.75
C THR A 114 -14.00 -11.21 -3.84
N SER A 115 -14.78 -12.25 -3.50
CA SER A 115 -15.94 -12.11 -2.63
C SER A 115 -15.56 -11.61 -1.23
N GLY A 116 -14.53 -12.21 -0.62
CA GLY A 116 -14.04 -11.77 0.69
C GLY A 116 -13.59 -10.32 0.67
N LEU A 117 -12.74 -9.96 -0.28
CA LEU A 117 -12.22 -8.60 -0.36
C LEU A 117 -13.28 -7.56 -0.73
N THR A 118 -14.24 -7.90 -1.59
CA THR A 118 -15.40 -7.03 -1.84
C THR A 118 -16.19 -6.81 -0.56
N SER A 119 -16.36 -7.82 0.29
CA SER A 119 -16.99 -7.66 1.60
C SER A 119 -16.20 -6.69 2.48
N ASP A 120 -14.89 -6.86 2.58
CA ASP A 120 -14.04 -6.00 3.40
C ASP A 120 -14.10 -4.53 2.93
N ILE A 121 -14.08 -4.27 1.62
CA ILE A 121 -14.22 -2.92 1.06
C ILE A 121 -15.62 -2.33 1.30
N ASN A 122 -16.68 -3.13 1.25
CA ASN A 122 -18.03 -2.68 1.60
C ASN A 122 -18.14 -2.31 3.08
N ASP A 123 -17.48 -3.05 3.96
CA ASP A 123 -17.41 -2.72 5.39
C ASP A 123 -16.62 -1.42 5.62
N LEU A 124 -15.52 -1.20 4.89
CA LEU A 124 -14.80 0.08 4.90
C LEU A 124 -15.68 1.25 4.42
N THR A 125 -16.49 1.03 3.38
CA THR A 125 -17.45 2.03 2.88
C THR A 125 -18.45 2.40 3.96
N SER A 126 -19.07 1.40 4.57
CA SER A 126 -20.07 1.58 5.63
C SER A 126 -19.46 2.27 6.85
N PHE A 127 -18.21 1.93 7.19
CA PHE A 127 -17.49 2.55 8.28
C PHE A 127 -17.16 4.02 7.97
N TYR A 128 -16.65 4.33 6.78
CA TYR A 128 -16.39 5.71 6.36
C TYR A 128 -17.65 6.58 6.50
N GLN A 129 -18.79 6.09 5.98
CA GLN A 129 -20.08 6.78 6.07
C GLN A 129 -20.48 7.04 7.52
N SER A 130 -20.56 5.98 8.31
CA SER A 130 -21.11 6.05 9.67
C SER A 130 -20.20 6.77 10.67
N ASN A 131 -18.90 6.85 10.40
CA ASN A 131 -17.92 7.41 11.32
C ASN A 131 -17.39 8.78 10.86
N LEU A 132 -16.75 8.88 9.69
CA LEU A 132 -16.09 10.12 9.27
C LEU A 132 -17.05 11.09 8.59
N GLN A 133 -17.81 10.63 7.60
CA GLN A 133 -18.72 11.48 6.83
C GLN A 133 -19.76 12.14 7.74
N LEU A 134 -20.45 11.34 8.56
CA LEU A 134 -21.45 11.87 9.50
C LEU A 134 -20.84 12.82 10.53
N THR A 135 -19.66 12.52 11.06
CA THR A 135 -19.01 13.41 12.05
C THR A 135 -18.63 14.76 11.44
N ILE A 136 -18.16 14.77 10.19
CA ILE A 136 -17.82 16.03 9.51
C ILE A 136 -19.07 16.82 9.17
N GLN A 137 -20.12 16.17 8.68
CA GLN A 137 -21.39 16.86 8.41
C GLN A 137 -21.98 17.48 9.68
N ASP A 138 -21.94 16.76 10.80
CA ASP A 138 -22.42 17.23 12.11
C ASP A 138 -21.60 18.41 12.65
N VAL A 139 -20.27 18.34 12.57
CA VAL A 139 -19.39 19.39 13.12
C VAL A 139 -19.33 20.63 12.23
N THR A 140 -19.46 20.46 10.92
CA THR A 140 -19.29 21.56 9.96
C THR A 140 -20.61 22.16 9.49
N ASP A 141 -21.74 21.74 10.05
CA ASP A 141 -23.08 22.06 9.55
C ASP A 141 -23.21 21.83 8.03
N ALA A 142 -22.59 20.73 7.56
CA ALA A 142 -22.46 20.36 6.14
C ALA A 142 -21.79 21.40 5.22
N THR A 143 -21.02 22.35 5.76
CA THR A 143 -20.23 23.30 4.95
C THR A 143 -18.99 22.66 4.32
N VAL A 144 -18.49 21.56 4.89
CA VAL A 144 -17.44 20.73 4.29
C VAL A 144 -18.08 19.51 3.61
N ASP A 145 -17.82 19.34 2.31
CA ASP A 145 -18.36 18.21 1.55
C ASP A 145 -17.67 16.90 1.92
N GLY A 146 -18.36 16.07 2.72
CA GLY A 146 -17.95 14.69 3.02
C GLY A 146 -18.45 13.65 2.00
N ASN A 147 -19.23 14.05 0.99
CA ASN A 147 -19.85 13.13 0.03
C ASN A 147 -18.92 12.78 -1.14
N SER A 148 -17.95 13.64 -1.48
CA SER A 148 -16.97 13.39 -2.55
C SER A 148 -16.19 12.09 -2.34
N LEU A 149 -15.87 11.77 -1.09
CA LEU A 149 -15.18 10.56 -0.69
C LEU A 149 -16.04 9.30 -0.78
N LEU A 150 -17.34 9.40 -0.54
CA LEU A 150 -18.22 8.24 -0.52
C LEU A 150 -18.30 7.55 -1.89
N SER A 151 -18.38 8.33 -2.97
CA SER A 151 -18.37 7.76 -4.32
C SER A 151 -17.07 7.01 -4.59
N LEU A 152 -15.93 7.54 -4.14
CA LEU A 152 -14.62 6.90 -4.29
C LEU A 152 -14.55 5.56 -3.54
N VAL A 153 -15.04 5.47 -2.29
CA VAL A 153 -15.04 4.19 -1.56
C VAL A 153 -16.00 3.19 -2.20
N ALA A 154 -17.19 3.60 -2.61
CA ALA A 154 -18.16 2.73 -3.27
C ALA A 154 -17.67 2.21 -4.64
N GLU A 155 -16.84 2.98 -5.34
CA GLU A 155 -16.20 2.56 -6.59
C GLU A 155 -15.12 1.49 -6.36
N LEU A 156 -14.40 1.51 -5.23
CA LEU A 156 -13.37 0.51 -4.94
C LEU A 156 -13.91 -0.92 -4.96
N ALA A 157 -15.11 -1.14 -4.39
CA ALA A 157 -15.73 -2.46 -4.35
C ALA A 157 -15.95 -3.04 -5.76
N LYS A 158 -16.27 -2.18 -6.74
CA LYS A 158 -16.49 -2.56 -8.14
C LYS A 158 -15.18 -2.91 -8.87
N LEU A 159 -14.04 -2.43 -8.37
CA LEU A 159 -12.73 -2.63 -8.97
C LEU A 159 -11.99 -3.86 -8.42
N VAL A 160 -12.50 -4.47 -7.35
CA VAL A 160 -11.91 -5.67 -6.72
C VAL A 160 -11.66 -6.80 -7.73
N PRO A 161 -12.61 -7.19 -8.62
CA PRO A 161 -12.36 -8.29 -9.55
C PRO A 161 -11.14 -8.05 -10.46
N GLY A 162 -10.96 -6.81 -10.95
CA GLY A 162 -9.81 -6.46 -11.78
C GLY A 162 -8.50 -6.50 -10.99
N MET A 163 -8.53 -6.06 -9.74
CA MET A 163 -7.36 -6.15 -8.87
C MET A 163 -6.98 -7.60 -8.55
N VAL A 164 -7.96 -8.48 -8.27
CA VAL A 164 -7.70 -9.89 -7.99
C VAL A 164 -7.07 -10.59 -9.20
N THR A 165 -7.54 -10.28 -10.42
CA THR A 165 -6.88 -10.74 -11.65
C THR A 165 -5.40 -10.35 -11.67
N SER A 166 -5.07 -9.10 -11.35
CA SER A 166 -3.67 -8.65 -11.28
C SER A 166 -2.86 -9.34 -10.19
N ILE A 167 -3.47 -9.72 -9.06
CA ILE A 167 -2.78 -10.50 -8.01
C ILE A 167 -2.49 -11.94 -8.50
N SER A 168 -3.44 -12.56 -9.18
CA SER A 168 -3.28 -13.89 -9.78
C SER A 168 -2.19 -13.90 -10.85
N GLU A 169 -2.13 -12.87 -11.70
CA GLU A 169 -1.05 -12.66 -12.67
C GLU A 169 0.29 -12.42 -11.98
N LEU A 170 0.33 -11.64 -10.90
CA LEU A 170 1.52 -11.39 -10.11
C LEU A 170 2.11 -12.69 -9.53
N ARG A 171 1.29 -13.62 -9.05
CA ARG A 171 1.75 -14.94 -8.57
C ARG A 171 2.46 -15.75 -9.67
N SER A 172 2.03 -15.63 -10.93
CA SER A 172 2.71 -16.32 -12.05
C SER A 172 4.17 -15.84 -12.22
N SER A 173 4.47 -14.61 -11.79
CA SER A 173 5.76 -13.95 -11.95
C SER A 173 6.63 -13.98 -10.69
N VAL A 174 6.02 -14.04 -9.50
CA VAL A 174 6.70 -13.89 -8.21
C VAL A 174 6.10 -14.85 -7.19
N LYS A 175 6.97 -15.58 -6.47
CA LYS A 175 6.51 -16.53 -5.45
C LYS A 175 6.03 -15.87 -4.16
N LYS A 176 6.77 -14.86 -3.72
CA LYS A 176 6.50 -13.98 -2.57
C LYS A 176 7.39 -12.74 -2.66
N PHE A 177 7.01 -11.68 -1.97
CA PHE A 177 7.83 -10.49 -1.82
C PHE A 177 8.54 -10.43 -0.46
N GLU A 178 9.62 -9.66 -0.42
CA GLU A 178 10.31 -9.34 0.84
C GLU A 178 9.59 -8.19 1.55
N ASP A 179 9.54 -8.25 2.87
CA ASP A 179 8.84 -7.27 3.72
C ASP A 179 9.32 -5.83 3.47
N THR A 180 10.63 -5.62 3.55
CA THR A 180 11.26 -4.29 3.36
C THR A 180 11.00 -3.71 1.98
N TYR A 181 10.87 -4.57 0.96
CA TYR A 181 10.57 -4.15 -0.39
C TYR A 181 9.12 -3.67 -0.53
N LEU A 182 8.16 -4.40 0.06
CA LEU A 182 6.75 -3.95 0.08
C LEU A 182 6.56 -2.72 0.97
N GLU A 183 7.33 -2.58 2.04
CA GLU A 183 7.29 -1.37 2.86
C GLU A 183 7.67 -0.14 2.05
N GLU A 184 8.77 -0.21 1.29
CA GLU A 184 9.26 0.90 0.48
C GLU A 184 8.36 1.20 -0.74
N LYS A 185 7.87 0.16 -1.42
CA LYS A 185 7.22 0.30 -2.73
C LYS A 185 5.69 0.28 -2.68
N LEU A 186 5.08 -0.35 -1.68
CA LEU A 186 3.64 -0.46 -1.53
C LEU A 186 3.13 0.36 -0.35
N ILE A 187 3.60 0.09 0.87
CA ILE A 187 3.03 0.71 2.08
C ILE A 187 3.38 2.19 2.16
N GLY A 188 4.67 2.55 2.14
CA GLY A 188 5.12 3.93 2.32
C GLY A 188 4.41 4.93 1.40
N PRO A 189 4.31 4.67 0.08
CA PRO A 189 3.69 5.61 -0.86
C PRO A 189 2.15 5.63 -0.83
N HIS A 190 1.49 4.58 -0.34
CA HIS A 190 0.04 4.41 -0.46
C HIS A 190 -0.71 4.42 0.87
N LYS A 191 -0.03 4.29 2.01
CA LYS A 191 -0.66 4.41 3.33
C LYS A 191 -1.25 5.80 3.49
N PHE A 192 -2.40 5.87 4.14
CA PHE A 192 -3.01 7.11 4.57
C PHE A 192 -2.18 7.70 5.70
N LYS A 193 -1.97 9.01 5.65
CA LYS A 193 -1.33 9.74 6.75
C LYS A 193 -2.26 9.81 7.97
N SER A 194 -1.67 9.73 9.15
CA SER A 194 -2.36 10.06 10.40
C SER A 194 -2.69 11.55 10.46
N TRP A 195 -3.59 11.92 11.38
CA TRP A 195 -3.97 13.32 11.58
C TRP A 195 -2.77 14.23 11.79
N ASP A 196 -1.79 13.81 12.59
CA ASP A 196 -0.65 14.66 12.99
C ASP A 196 0.43 14.73 11.89
N GLU A 197 0.42 13.82 10.91
CA GLU A 197 1.30 13.85 9.73
C GLU A 197 0.83 14.82 8.63
N ILE A 198 -0.42 15.29 8.71
CA ILE A 198 -1.03 16.17 7.70
C ILE A 198 -0.86 17.63 8.13
N ASN A 199 0.14 18.31 7.59
CA ASN A 199 0.46 19.70 7.92
C ASN A 199 0.71 20.52 6.65
N TYR A 200 0.67 21.86 6.78
CA TYR A 200 1.03 22.81 5.72
C TYR A 200 2.54 22.88 5.51
#